data_AF-A0A2R6Y3B1-F1
#
_entry.id   AF-A0A2R6Y3B1-F1
#
_cell.length_a   1.000
_cell.length_b   1.000
_cell.length_c   1.000
_cell.angle_alpha   90.00
_cell.angle_beta   90.00
_cell.angle_gamma   90.00
#
_symmetry.space_group_name_H-M   'P 1'
#
loop_
_entity.id
_entity.type
_entity.pdbx_description
1 polymer ?
#
loop_
_entity_poly.entity_id
_entity_poly.type
_entity_poly.pdbx_seq_one_letter_code
_entity_poly.pdbx_strand_id
1 'polypeptide(L)' 'MMLVLKRKVGESIIIADGIEIVILGLEGSQVRLGVKAPRDIPVYREEIYRELQATNREALTTKEDLAKLFRDDEF' A
#
# COMPACT_ATOMS: atom_id res chain seq x y z
N MET A 1 1.89 12.76 -10.53
CA MET A 1 1.12 12.73 -11.79
C MET A 1 -0.03 11.75 -11.64
N MET A 2 -1.22 12.03 -12.19
CA MET A 2 -2.39 11.15 -12.16
C MET A 2 -2.88 10.89 -13.59
N LEU A 3 -3.19 9.64 -13.91
CA LEU A 3 -3.82 9.24 -15.18
C LEU A 3 -5.28 8.85 -14.91
N VAL A 4 -6.21 9.41 -15.67
CA VAL A 4 -7.66 9.14 -15.51
C VAL A 4 -8.15 8.33 -16.70
N LEU A 5 -8.72 7.16 -16.42
CA LEU A 5 -9.24 6.24 -17.43
C LEU A 5 -10.67 5.84 -17.08
N LYS A 6 -11.55 5.78 -18.09
CA LYS A 6 -12.90 5.22 -17.94
C LYS A 6 -12.89 3.77 -18.43
N ARG A 7 -13.36 2.85 -17.59
CA ARG A 7 -13.48 1.42 -17.89
C ARG A 7 -14.91 0.96 -17.62
N LYS A 8 -15.42 0.06 -18.46
CA LYS A 8 -16.67 -0.68 -18.27
C LYS A 8 -16.39 -1.96 -17.48
N VAL A 9 -17.47 -2.58 -16.97
CA VAL A 9 -17.41 -3.91 -16.38
C VAL A 9 -16.85 -4.90 -17.39
N GLY A 10 -15.87 -5.70 -16.97
CA GLY A 10 -15.13 -6.65 -17.81
C GLY A 10 -13.86 -6.09 -18.45
N GLU A 11 -13.64 -4.76 -18.43
CA GLU A 11 -12.39 -4.19 -18.92
C GLU A 11 -11.30 -4.19 -17.85
N SER A 12 -10.04 -4.20 -18.27
CA SER A 12 -8.87 -4.15 -17.39
C SER A 12 -7.91 -3.00 -17.69
N ILE A 13 -7.06 -2.73 -16.72
CA ILE A 13 -5.98 -1.75 -16.75
C ILE A 13 -4.70 -2.50 -16.37
N ILE A 14 -3.66 -2.38 -17.19
CA ILE A 14 -2.35 -2.99 -16.92
C ILE A 14 -1.40 -1.89 -16.45
N ILE A 15 -0.68 -2.16 -15.36
CA ILE A 15 0.32 -1.28 -14.78
C ILE A 15 1.66 -2.02 -14.78
N ALA A 16 2.65 -1.46 -15.47
CA ALA A 16 3.97 -2.07 -15.65
C ALA A 16 3.90 -3.55 -16.13
N ASP A 17 4.88 -4.36 -15.76
CA ASP A 17 4.95 -5.79 -16.09
C ASP A 17 4.44 -6.63 -14.90
N GLY A 18 3.13 -6.85 -14.84
CA GLY A 18 2.54 -7.89 -13.99
C GLY A 18 1.41 -7.44 -13.07
N ILE A 19 1.06 -6.15 -13.02
CA ILE A 19 -0.10 -5.69 -12.28
C ILE A 19 -1.27 -5.47 -13.25
N GLU A 20 -2.37 -6.16 -13.02
CA GLU A 20 -3.62 -6.03 -13.77
C GLU A 20 -4.77 -5.71 -12.81
N ILE A 21 -5.50 -4.64 -13.11
CA ILE A 21 -6.72 -4.25 -12.40
C ILE A 21 -7.90 -4.51 -13.32
N VAL A 22 -8.84 -5.34 -12.89
CA VAL A 22 -10.04 -5.73 -13.65
C VAL A 22 -11.27 -5.15 -12.99
N ILE A 23 -12.17 -4.54 -13.77
CA ILE A 23 -13.47 -4.09 -13.28
C ILE A 23 -14.41 -5.29 -13.29
N LEU A 24 -14.69 -5.88 -12.14
CA LEU A 24 -15.53 -7.08 -12.02
C LEU A 24 -17.03 -6.76 -12.04
N GLY A 25 -17.42 -5.57 -11.60
CA GLY A 25 -18.83 -5.20 -11.52
C GLY A 25 -19.07 -3.87 -10.85
N LEU A 26 -20.33 -3.44 -10.89
CA LEU A 26 -20.83 -2.26 -10.18
C LEU A 26 -21.97 -2.72 -9.28
N GLU A 27 -21.92 -2.34 -8.01
CA GLU A 27 -22.97 -2.58 -7.02
C GLU A 27 -23.39 -1.25 -6.43
N GLY A 28 -24.45 -0.64 -6.98
CA GLY A 28 -24.89 0.69 -6.59
C GLY A 28 -23.80 1.73 -6.84
N SER A 29 -23.25 2.29 -5.77
CA SER A 29 -22.13 3.25 -5.80
C SER A 29 -20.75 2.61 -5.65
N GLN A 30 -20.67 1.30 -5.40
CA GLN A 30 -19.42 0.58 -5.23
C GLN A 30 -18.99 -0.11 -6.53
N VAL A 31 -17.68 -0.12 -6.76
CA VAL A 31 -17.06 -0.82 -7.89
C VAL A 31 -16.36 -2.04 -7.34
N ARG A 32 -16.66 -3.22 -7.89
CA ARG A 32 -15.87 -4.43 -7.63
C ARG A 32 -14.63 -4.40 -8.49
N LEU A 33 -13.46 -4.37 -7.85
CA LEU A 33 -12.15 -4.39 -8.50
C LEU A 33 -11.48 -5.73 -8.21
N GLY A 34 -11.00 -6.41 -9.26
CA GLY A 34 -10.04 -7.50 -9.15
C GLY A 34 -8.64 -6.94 -9.34
N VAL A 35 -7.70 -7.31 -8.48
CA VAL A 35 -6.29 -6.94 -8.63
C VAL A 35 -5.48 -8.22 -8.74
N LYS A 36 -4.73 -8.35 -9.83
CA LYS A 36 -3.80 -9.45 -10.08
C LYS A 36 -2.40 -8.85 -10.08
N ALA A 37 -1.55 -9.35 -9.21
CA ALA A 37 -0.17 -8.93 -9.09
C ALA A 37 0.71 -10.17 -8.84
N PRO A 38 2.00 -10.15 -9.21
CA PRO A 38 2.94 -11.18 -8.81
C PRO A 38 3.10 -11.23 -7.30
N ARG A 39 3.51 -12.39 -6.76
CA ARG A 39 3.60 -12.63 -5.30
C ARG A 39 4.57 -11.71 -4.57
N ASP A 40 5.55 -11.17 -5.29
CA ASP A 40 6.54 -10.25 -4.74
C ASP A 40 5.97 -8.85 -4.48
N ILE A 41 4.86 -8.50 -5.14
CA ILE A 41 4.21 -7.19 -5.01
C ILE A 41 2.99 -7.33 -4.10
N PRO A 42 3.07 -6.84 -2.86
CA PRO A 42 1.93 -6.91 -1.96
C PRO A 42 0.84 -5.91 -2.38
N VAL A 43 -0.42 -6.34 -2.28
CA VAL A 43 -1.61 -5.52 -2.57
C VAL A 43 -2.31 -5.24 -1.25
N TYR A 44 -2.47 -3.97 -0.92
CA TYR A 44 -3.12 -3.52 0.32
C TYR A 44 -4.36 -2.69 0.01
N ARG A 45 -5.30 -2.67 0.97
CA ARG A 45 -6.33 -1.64 1.03
C ARG A 45 -5.69 -0.34 1.50
N GLU A 46 -6.12 0.80 0.94
CA GLU A 46 -5.51 2.09 1.24
C GLU A 46 -5.50 2.41 2.74
N GLU A 47 -6.63 2.16 3.43
CA GLU A 47 -6.79 2.41 4.86
C GLU A 47 -5.71 1.69 5.70
N ILE A 48 -5.56 0.38 5.48
CA ILE A 48 -4.59 -0.46 6.19
C ILE A 48 -3.15 -0.03 5.86
N TYR A 49 -2.89 0.34 4.61
CA TYR A 49 -1.57 0.80 4.20
C TYR A 49 -1.18 2.12 4.87
N ARG A 50 -2.13 3.06 5.01
CA ARG A 50 -1.90 4.34 5.70
C ARG A 50 -1.62 4.13 7.18
N GLU A 51 -2.35 3.25 7.85
CA GLU A 51 -2.11 2.92 9.26
C GLU A 51 -0.73 2.29 9.46
N LEU A 52 -0.35 1.32 8.62
CA LEU A 52 0.97 0.67 8.70
C LEU A 52 2.11 1.66 8.46
N GLN A 53 1.94 2.62 7.55
CA GLN A 53 2.92 3.68 7.33
C GLN A 53 3.02 4.66 8.50
N ALA A 54 1.92 4.93 9.22
CA ALA A 54 1.95 5.80 10.39
C ALA A 54 2.74 5.15 11.52
N THR A 55 2.42 3.89 11.85
CA THR A 55 3.09 3.14 12.93
C THR A 55 4.58 2.90 12.65
N ASN A 56 4.95 2.55 11.41
CA ASN A 56 6.37 2.38 11.05
C ASN A 56 7.16 3.70 11.14
N ARG A 57 6.51 4.83 10.86
CA ARG A 57 7.15 6.15 10.97
C ARG A 57 7.42 6.52 12.42
N GLU A 58 6.55 6.14 13.34
CA GLU A 58 6.77 6.28 14.79
C GLU A 58 7.90 5.37 15.28
N ALA A 59 7.94 4.11 14.82
CA ALA A 59 8.97 3.13 15.19
C ALA A 59 10.39 3.44 14.63
N LEU A 60 10.50 4.23 13.55
CA LEU A 60 11.79 4.64 12.98
C LEU A 60 12.45 5.82 13.72
N THR A 61 11.74 6.45 14.67
CA THR A 61 12.27 7.55 15.51
C THR A 61 13.11 7.06 16.69
N THR A 62 13.49 5.77 16.74
CA THR A 62 14.22 5.20 17.88
C THR A 62 15.68 4.87 17.56
N LYS A 63 16.25 5.34 16.44
CA LYS A 63 17.71 5.23 16.25
C LYS A 63 18.48 6.24 17.11
N GLU A 64 17.93 7.45 17.29
CA GLU A 64 18.50 8.46 18.18
C GLU A 64 18.24 8.16 19.67
N ASP A 65 17.14 7.45 19.98
CA ASP A 65 16.79 7.07 21.35
C ASP A 65 17.60 5.85 21.85
N LEU A 66 17.82 4.84 20.98
CA LEU A 66 18.70 3.71 21.30
C LEU A 66 20.13 4.17 21.66
N ALA A 67 20.66 5.21 21.01
CA ALA A 67 22.00 5.73 21.29
C ALA A 67 22.12 6.53 22.61
N LYS A 68 21.01 6.81 23.30
CA LYS A 68 21.00 7.41 24.64
C LYS A 68 20.91 6.35 25.74
N LEU A 69 20.24 5.23 25.47
CA LEU A 69 20.12 4.11 26.42
C LEU A 69 21.42 3.32 26.65
N PHE A 70 22.38 3.34 25.73
CA PHE A 70 23.68 2.65 25.90
C PHE A 70 24.82 3.57 26.40
N ARG A 71 24.53 4.81 26.80
CA ARG A 71 25.56 5.79 27.17
C ARG A 71 25.69 6.03 28.68
N ASP A 72 24.88 5.36 29.50
CA ASP A 72 24.82 5.58 30.96
C ASP A 72 25.35 4.39 31.79
N ASP A 73 26.04 3.43 31.16
CA ASP A 73 26.54 2.21 31.83
C ASP A 73 28.06 2.05 31.66
N GLU A 74 28.85 3.08 31.95
CA GLU A 74 30.26 2.95 32.37
C GLU A 74 30.63 4.06 33.37
N PHE A 75 30.72 3.67 34.65
CA PHE A 75 31.47 4.26 35.79
C PHE A 75 31.73 5.77 35.88
#